data_AF-A0A942L6V4-F1
#
_entry.id   AF-A0A942L6V4-F1
#
_cell.length_a   1.000
_cell.length_b   1.000
_cell.length_c   1.000
_cell.angle_alpha   90.00
_cell.angle_beta   90.00
_cell.angle_gamma   90.00
#
_symmetry.space_group_name_H-M   'P 1'
#
loop_
_entity.id
_entity.type
_entity.pdbx_description
1 polymer ?
#
loop_
_entity_poly.entity_id
_entity_poly.type
_entity_poly.pdbx_seq_one_letter_code
_entity_poly.pdbx_strand_id
1 'polypeptide(L)'
;MRRAEAGLTLIEMLVAVGTMGLVAVIVASLFAQGMHTYSAGQAAGLVIADVRFAVEQIATRLREARPDHVVVADAGRQITFQVWDRTLLPPGWRTLTYRLSGNDIRLNDQPMASYVQSLQFMLTDGGRAVTITVTTVSSVSGARPGTGLPFTFTTRAVLRN
;
A
#
# COMPACT_ATOMS: atom_id res chain seq x y z
N MET A 1 -26.22 51.06 46.91
CA MET A 1 -25.69 50.08 45.93
C MET A 1 -25.86 48.68 46.53
N ARG A 2 -26.93 47.96 46.19
CA ARG A 2 -27.14 46.58 46.63
C ARG A 2 -27.03 45.68 45.41
N ARG A 3 -26.01 44.83 45.42
CA ARG A 3 -25.73 43.83 44.40
C ARG A 3 -26.84 42.78 44.42
N ALA A 4 -27.50 42.59 43.29
CA ALA A 4 -28.31 41.41 43.06
C ALA A 4 -27.36 40.25 42.75
N GLU A 5 -26.82 39.62 43.79
CA GLU A 5 -26.22 38.29 43.70
C GLU A 5 -27.39 37.29 43.60
N ALA A 6 -27.96 37.19 42.39
CA ALA A 6 -28.98 36.21 42.08
C ALA A 6 -28.33 34.83 42.06
N GLY A 7 -28.72 33.99 43.04
CA GLY A 7 -28.28 32.61 43.13
C GLY A 7 -28.61 31.86 41.85
N LEU A 8 -27.60 31.22 41.29
CA LEU A 8 -27.69 30.29 40.17
C LEU A 8 -28.81 29.28 40.48
N THR A 9 -29.89 29.34 39.71
CA THR A 9 -31.09 28.54 40.02
C THR A 9 -30.79 27.06 39.78
N LEU A 10 -31.36 26.16 40.60
CA LEU A 10 -31.13 24.71 40.49
C LEU A 10 -31.42 24.17 39.07
N ILE A 11 -32.35 24.82 38.36
CA ILE A 11 -32.70 24.57 36.96
C ILE A 11 -31.53 24.90 36.02
N GLU A 12 -30.86 26.03 36.22
CA GLU A 12 -29.73 26.45 35.40
C GLU A 12 -28.53 25.49 35.53
N MET A 13 -28.26 25.00 36.74
CA MET A 13 -27.25 23.96 36.96
C MET A 13 -27.62 22.64 36.25
N LEU A 14 -28.90 22.25 36.27
CA LEU A 14 -29.36 21.03 35.61
C LEU A 14 -29.26 21.13 34.08
N VAL A 15 -29.60 22.30 33.51
CA VAL A 15 -29.41 22.58 32.08
C VAL A 15 -27.93 22.60 31.70
N ALA A 16 -27.06 23.17 32.54
CA ALA A 16 -25.62 23.18 32.32
C ALA A 16 -25.03 21.76 32.29
N VAL A 17 -25.42 20.89 33.24
CA VAL A 17 -24.97 19.48 33.26
C VAL A 17 -25.50 18.72 32.05
N GLY A 18 -26.76 18.93 31.66
CA GLY A 18 -27.35 18.29 30.49
C GLY A 18 -26.64 18.68 29.18
N THR A 19 -26.35 19.97 29.00
CA THR A 19 -25.62 20.47 27.83
C THR A 19 -24.18 19.98 27.79
N MET A 20 -23.48 19.95 28.93
CA MET A 20 -22.14 19.35 29.05
C MET A 20 -22.13 17.87 28.68
N GLY A 21 -23.13 17.09 29.13
CA GLY A 21 -23.29 15.69 28.75
C GLY A 21 -23.46 15.50 27.25
N LEU A 22 -24.29 16.33 26.60
CA LEU A 22 -24.48 16.31 25.15
C LEU A 22 -23.19 16.64 24.40
N VAL A 23 -22.47 17.69 24.83
CA VAL A 23 -21.19 18.08 24.24
C VAL A 23 -20.16 16.95 24.38
N ALA A 24 -20.09 16.29 25.53
CA ALA A 24 -19.18 15.18 25.75
C ALA A 24 -19.43 14.01 24.79
N VAL A 25 -20.71 13.66 24.53
CA VAL A 25 -21.08 12.61 23.57
C VAL A 25 -20.66 12.99 22.14
N ILE A 26 -20.92 14.23 21.73
CA ILE A 26 -20.52 14.73 20.40
C ILE A 26 -19.01 14.65 20.24
N VAL A 27 -18.25 15.16 21.20
CA VAL A 27 -16.78 15.12 21.19
C VAL A 27 -16.27 13.68 21.14
N ALA A 28 -16.80 12.79 21.97
CA ALA A 28 -16.41 11.38 21.98
C ALA A 28 -16.64 10.70 20.61
N SER A 29 -17.78 11.00 19.96
CA SER A 29 -18.09 10.45 18.64
C SER A 29 -17.11 10.93 17.55
N LEU A 30 -16.71 12.21 17.60
CA LEU A 30 -15.73 12.78 16.67
C LEU A 30 -14.34 12.19 16.90
N PHE A 31 -13.93 12.00 18.16
CA PHE A 31 -12.66 11.36 18.50
C PHE A 31 -12.61 9.90 18.01
N ALA A 32 -13.67 9.12 18.23
CA ALA A 32 -13.75 7.76 17.73
C ALA A 32 -13.60 7.71 16.20
N GLN A 33 -14.31 8.58 15.47
CA GLN A 33 -14.20 8.68 14.01
C GLN A 33 -12.80 9.11 13.56
N GLY A 34 -12.17 10.04 14.28
CA GLY A 34 -10.80 10.49 14.02
C GLY A 34 -9.79 9.35 14.16
N MET A 35 -9.87 8.56 15.24
CA MET A 35 -8.98 7.42 15.46
C MET A 35 -9.13 6.35 14.37
N HIS A 36 -10.36 6.02 13.96
CA HIS A 36 -10.59 5.08 12.86
C HIS A 36 -10.03 5.58 11.52
N THR A 37 -10.18 6.87 11.23
CA THR A 37 -9.64 7.48 10.00
C THR A 37 -8.11 7.48 10.01
N TYR A 38 -7.51 7.75 11.17
CA TYR A 38 -6.06 7.77 11.32
C TYR A 38 -5.44 6.38 11.17
N SER A 39 -5.99 5.36 11.83
CA SER A 39 -5.47 3.99 11.73
C SER A 39 -5.60 3.43 10.30
N ALA A 40 -6.71 3.74 9.62
CA ALA A 40 -6.91 3.45 8.21
C ALA A 40 -5.83 4.09 7.31
N GLY A 41 -5.54 5.36 7.53
CA GLY A 41 -4.53 6.11 6.77
C GLY A 41 -3.13 5.53 6.96
N GLN A 42 -2.78 5.12 8.18
CA GLN A 42 -1.50 4.45 8.44
C GLN A 42 -1.39 3.11 7.71
N ALA A 43 -2.43 2.27 7.77
CA ALA A 43 -2.44 0.99 7.08
C ALA A 43 -2.30 1.15 5.55
N ALA A 44 -3.01 2.12 4.97
CA ALA A 44 -2.88 2.43 3.54
C ALA A 44 -1.47 2.94 3.17
N GLY A 45 -0.87 3.77 4.02
CA GLY A 45 0.51 4.26 3.83
C GLY A 45 1.55 3.15 3.82
N LEU A 46 1.42 2.17 4.72
CA LEU A 46 2.30 0.99 4.76
C LEU A 46 2.16 0.15 3.48
N VAL A 47 0.94 -0.13 3.04
CA VAL A 47 0.69 -0.87 1.78
C VAL A 47 1.31 -0.16 0.57
N ILE A 48 1.17 1.17 0.48
CA ILE A 48 1.79 1.95 -0.60
C ILE A 48 3.31 1.81 -0.57
N ALA A 49 3.92 1.91 0.61
CA ALA A 49 5.37 1.79 0.78
C ALA A 49 5.87 0.39 0.39
N ASP A 50 5.19 -0.67 0.84
CA ASP A 50 5.55 -2.06 0.55
C ASP A 50 5.44 -2.36 -0.95
N VAL A 51 4.36 -1.93 -1.60
CA VAL A 51 4.18 -2.11 -3.05
C VAL A 51 5.24 -1.35 -3.83
N ARG A 52 5.53 -0.09 -3.46
CA ARG A 52 6.59 0.70 -4.10
C ARG A 52 7.94 0.02 -3.95
N PHE A 53 8.28 -0.43 -2.73
CA PHE A 53 9.52 -1.14 -2.46
C PHE A 53 9.64 -2.41 -3.31
N ALA A 54 8.57 -3.22 -3.39
CA ALA A 54 8.55 -4.43 -4.21
C ALA A 54 8.78 -4.11 -5.69
N VAL A 55 8.11 -3.09 -6.23
CA VAL A 55 8.25 -2.65 -7.63
C VAL A 55 9.67 -2.13 -7.92
N GLU A 56 10.24 -1.33 -7.03
CA GLU A 56 11.61 -0.83 -7.16
C GLU A 56 12.65 -1.96 -7.08
N GLN A 57 12.43 -2.94 -6.21
CA GLN A 57 13.27 -4.12 -6.11
C GLN A 57 13.20 -4.95 -7.39
N ILE A 58 12.00 -5.19 -7.94
CA ILE A 58 11.83 -5.87 -9.24
C ILE A 58 12.57 -5.11 -10.34
N ALA A 59 12.35 -3.80 -10.45
CA ALA A 59 12.99 -2.97 -11.47
C ALA A 59 14.52 -3.00 -11.35
N THR A 60 15.05 -2.98 -10.12
CA THR A 60 16.50 -3.07 -9.88
C THR A 60 17.05 -4.43 -10.28
N ARG A 61 16.38 -5.53 -9.92
CA ARG A 61 16.79 -6.88 -10.32
C ARG A 61 16.69 -7.09 -11.83
N LEU A 62 15.70 -6.48 -12.49
CA LEU A 62 15.58 -6.51 -13.95
C LEU A 62 16.73 -5.78 -14.65
N ARG A 63 17.24 -4.67 -14.08
CA ARG A 63 18.44 -4.02 -14.61
C ARG A 63 19.70 -4.88 -14.51
N GLU A 64 19.73 -5.80 -13.53
CA GLU A 64 20.81 -6.78 -13.34
C GLU A 64 20.57 -8.09 -14.13
N ALA A 65 19.42 -8.22 -14.78
CA ALA A 65 19.02 -9.45 -15.45
C ALA A 65 19.78 -9.63 -16.76
N ARG A 66 20.04 -10.90 -17.10
CA ARG A 66 20.56 -11.26 -18.42
C ARG A 66 19.46 -11.03 -19.48
N PRO A 67 19.68 -10.18 -20.50
CA PRO A 67 18.64 -9.81 -21.48
C PRO A 67 18.01 -11.02 -22.17
N ASP A 68 18.81 -12.01 -22.56
CA ASP A 68 18.35 -13.19 -23.32
C ASP A 68 17.50 -14.17 -22.51
N HIS A 69 17.39 -13.99 -21.19
CA HIS A 69 16.72 -14.92 -20.28
C HIS A 69 15.53 -14.29 -19.57
N VAL A 70 15.00 -13.17 -20.07
CA VAL A 70 13.77 -12.54 -19.55
C VAL A 70 12.56 -13.10 -20.26
N VAL A 71 11.69 -13.78 -19.52
CA VAL A 71 10.45 -14.37 -20.03
C VAL A 71 9.26 -13.79 -19.28
N VAL A 72 8.32 -13.23 -20.02
CA VAL A 72 7.03 -12.79 -19.49
C VAL A 72 5.99 -13.86 -19.80
N ALA A 73 5.24 -14.30 -18.79
CA ALA A 73 4.25 -15.37 -18.88
C ALA A 73 2.91 -14.95 -18.26
N ASP A 74 1.92 -15.84 -18.33
CA ASP A 74 0.58 -15.66 -17.75
C ASP A 74 -0.09 -14.32 -18.15
N ALA A 75 -0.12 -14.06 -19.45
CA ALA A 75 -0.64 -12.81 -20.02
C ALA A 75 -0.04 -11.52 -19.43
N GLY A 76 1.23 -11.59 -18.98
CA GLY A 76 1.94 -10.47 -18.37
C GLY A 76 1.88 -10.46 -16.84
N ARG A 77 1.25 -11.41 -16.17
CA ARG A 77 1.16 -11.44 -14.70
C ARG A 77 2.36 -12.07 -14.00
N GLN A 78 3.23 -12.71 -14.78
CA GLN A 78 4.45 -13.34 -14.29
C GLN A 78 5.63 -12.91 -15.14
N ILE A 79 6.77 -12.68 -14.50
CA ILE A 79 8.05 -12.49 -15.15
C ILE A 79 9.10 -13.38 -14.49
N THR A 80 9.89 -14.06 -15.31
CA THR A 80 10.99 -14.92 -14.89
C THR A 80 12.25 -14.47 -15.59
N PHE A 81 13.34 -14.31 -14.82
CA PHE A 81 14.63 -13.91 -15.37
C PHE A 81 15.80 -14.40 -14.53
N GLN A 82 17.00 -14.36 -15.09
CA GLN A 82 18.23 -14.77 -14.42
C GLN A 82 19.08 -13.56 -14.02
N VAL A 83 19.56 -13.58 -12.78
CA VAL A 83 20.52 -12.61 -12.25
C VAL A 83 21.80 -13.32 -11.82
N TRP A 84 22.93 -12.65 -11.95
CA TRP A 84 24.21 -13.18 -11.45
C TRP A 84 24.27 -13.05 -9.92
N ASP A 85 24.40 -14.18 -9.23
CA ASP A 85 24.44 -14.23 -7.77
C ASP A 85 25.85 -14.61 -7.30
N ARG A 86 26.54 -13.64 -6.68
CA ARG A 86 27.88 -13.83 -6.12
C ARG A 86 27.88 -14.58 -4.78
N THR A 87 26.70 -14.78 -4.18
CA THR A 87 26.56 -15.44 -2.87
C THR A 87 26.43 -16.95 -2.98
N LEU A 88 26.14 -17.47 -4.18
CA LEU A 88 26.14 -18.91 -4.44
C LEU A 88 27.58 -19.47 -4.39
N LEU A 89 27.72 -20.72 -3.93
CA LEU A 89 28.97 -21.48 -4.01
C LEU A 89 28.77 -22.73 -4.89
N PRO A 90 29.28 -22.74 -6.13
CA PRO A 90 30.01 -21.68 -6.82
C PRO A 90 29.11 -20.49 -7.26
N PRO A 91 29.67 -19.28 -7.46
CA PRO A 91 28.92 -18.16 -8.02
C PRO A 91 28.29 -18.51 -9.36
N GLY A 92 27.06 -18.08 -9.59
CA GLY A 92 26.31 -18.51 -10.76
C GLY A 92 25.03 -17.73 -11.02
N TRP A 93 24.30 -18.16 -12.03
CA TRP A 93 23.01 -17.58 -12.39
C TRP A 93 21.91 -18.13 -11.49
N ARG A 94 21.12 -17.22 -10.91
CA ARG A 94 19.93 -17.54 -10.13
C ARG A 94 18.68 -17.10 -10.88
N THR A 95 17.71 -18.00 -11.00
CA THR A 95 16.40 -17.68 -11.54
C THR A 95 15.52 -17.01 -10.49
N LEU A 96 14.97 -15.85 -10.84
CA LEU A 96 13.97 -15.12 -10.07
C LEU A 96 12.66 -15.15 -10.84
N THR A 97 11.57 -15.49 -10.16
CA THR A 97 10.21 -15.46 -10.70
C THR A 97 9.37 -14.55 -9.84
N TYR A 98 8.85 -13.48 -10.44
CA TYR A 98 7.89 -12.59 -9.84
C TYR A 98 6.51 -12.87 -10.43
N ARG A 99 5.52 -13.06 -9.56
CA ARG A 99 4.14 -13.31 -9.99
C ARG A 99 3.14 -12.71 -9.01
N LEU A 100 1.96 -12.40 -9.52
CA LEU A 100 0.79 -12.14 -8.68
C LEU A 100 0.12 -13.47 -8.35
N SER A 101 -0.11 -13.73 -7.07
CA SER A 101 -0.84 -14.91 -6.60
C SER A 101 -1.86 -14.48 -5.55
N GLY A 102 -3.15 -14.56 -5.87
CA GLY A 102 -4.18 -13.91 -5.07
C GLY A 102 -4.01 -12.39 -5.14
N ASN A 103 -3.82 -11.76 -3.97
CA ASN A 103 -3.56 -10.32 -3.86
C ASN A 103 -2.11 -9.99 -3.49
N ASP A 104 -1.20 -10.96 -3.61
CA ASP A 104 0.20 -10.82 -3.19
C ASP A 104 1.15 -10.88 -4.38
N ILE A 105 2.08 -9.93 -4.44
CA ILE A 105 3.28 -10.06 -5.27
C ILE A 105 4.23 -11.01 -4.56
N ARG A 106 4.65 -12.07 -5.25
CA ARG A 106 5.58 -13.07 -4.71
C ARG A 106 6.85 -13.16 -5.55
N LEU A 107 7.97 -13.39 -4.88
CA LEU A 107 9.27 -13.75 -5.45
C LEU A 107 9.59 -15.19 -5.10
N ASN A 108 9.68 -16.08 -6.08
CA ASN A 108 9.96 -17.51 -5.86
C ASN A 108 9.11 -18.09 -4.71
N ASP A 109 7.81 -17.78 -4.72
CA ASP A 109 6.83 -18.13 -3.69
C ASP A 109 6.94 -17.42 -2.33
N GLN A 110 7.91 -16.54 -2.11
CA GLN A 110 7.94 -15.67 -0.93
C GLN A 110 7.11 -14.40 -1.17
N PRO A 111 6.13 -14.06 -0.29
CA PRO A 111 5.37 -12.82 -0.41
C PRO A 111 6.28 -11.59 -0.19
N MET A 112 6.08 -10.56 -1.01
CA MET A 112 6.82 -9.30 -0.96
C MET A 112 5.93 -8.11 -0.64
N ALA A 113 4.74 -8.06 -1.25
CA ALA A 113 3.76 -7.02 -1.03
C ALA A 113 2.36 -7.62 -1.18
N SER A 114 1.42 -7.14 -0.37
CA SER A 114 0.03 -7.56 -0.37
C SER A 114 -0.88 -6.45 -0.89
N TYR A 115 -2.19 -6.75 -1.03
CA TYR A 115 -3.21 -5.80 -1.47
C TYR A 115 -3.02 -5.31 -2.92
N VAL A 116 -2.49 -6.18 -3.78
CA VAL A 116 -2.31 -5.92 -5.21
C VAL A 116 -3.45 -6.56 -6.00
N GLN A 117 -4.17 -5.76 -6.79
CA GLN A 117 -5.27 -6.19 -7.64
C GLN A 117 -4.76 -6.74 -8.98
N SER A 118 -3.78 -6.06 -9.58
CA SER A 118 -3.19 -6.48 -10.84
C SER A 118 -1.71 -6.15 -10.91
N LEU A 119 -0.97 -7.04 -11.55
CA LEU A 119 0.45 -6.91 -11.87
C LEU A 119 0.58 -7.23 -13.35
N GLN A 120 1.21 -6.32 -14.10
CA GLN A 120 1.43 -6.50 -15.52
C GLN A 120 2.88 -6.16 -15.86
N PHE A 121 3.52 -7.07 -16.59
CA PHE A 121 4.83 -6.93 -17.18
C PHE A 121 4.64 -6.86 -18.69
N MET A 122 5.26 -5.85 -19.31
CA MET A 122 5.24 -5.67 -20.75
C MET A 122 6.66 -5.43 -21.25
N LEU A 123 7.13 -6.30 -22.14
CA LEU A 123 8.38 -6.09 -22.86
C LEU A 123 8.18 -4.95 -23.87
N THR A 124 9.08 -3.98 -23.84
CA THR A 124 9.10 -2.77 -24.68
C THR A 124 10.47 -2.63 -25.33
N ASP A 125 10.60 -1.71 -26.29
CA ASP A 125 11.85 -1.43 -27.04
C ASP A 125 12.49 -2.67 -27.70
N GLY A 126 11.67 -3.55 -28.28
CA GLY A 126 12.15 -4.79 -28.87
C GLY A 126 12.74 -5.78 -27.86
N GLY A 127 12.28 -5.73 -26.60
CA GLY A 127 12.71 -6.63 -25.53
C GLY A 127 13.84 -6.07 -24.66
N ARG A 128 14.25 -4.81 -24.85
CA ARG A 128 15.33 -4.17 -24.07
C ARG A 128 14.86 -3.47 -22.81
N ALA A 129 13.56 -3.26 -22.65
CA ALA A 129 12.99 -2.72 -21.43
C ALA A 129 11.74 -3.47 -21.02
N VAL A 130 11.47 -3.49 -19.71
CA VAL A 130 10.25 -4.04 -19.13
C VAL A 130 9.50 -2.90 -18.45
N THR A 131 8.27 -2.67 -18.88
CA THR A 131 7.33 -1.82 -18.15
C THR A 131 6.58 -2.69 -17.15
N ILE A 132 6.58 -2.28 -15.89
CA ILE A 132 5.89 -2.91 -14.77
C ILE A 132 4.75 -2.00 -14.39
N THR A 133 3.52 -2.51 -14.42
CA THR A 133 2.32 -1.81 -13.98
C THR A 133 1.67 -2.58 -12.84
N VAL A 134 1.46 -1.93 -11.71
CA VAL A 134 0.84 -2.50 -10.52
C VAL A 134 -0.35 -1.66 -10.12
N THR A 135 -1.50 -2.28 -9.91
CA THR A 135 -2.70 -1.63 -9.38
C THR A 135 -3.06 -2.30 -8.06
N THR A 136 -3.34 -1.50 -7.04
CA THR A 136 -3.71 -2.00 -5.71
C THR A 136 -5.21 -2.02 -5.50
N VAL A 137 -5.66 -2.84 -4.55
CA VAL A 137 -7.08 -2.90 -4.19
C VAL A 137 -7.53 -1.61 -3.49
N SER A 138 -8.76 -1.20 -3.75
CA SER A 138 -9.35 0.04 -3.22
C SER A 138 -9.72 -0.02 -1.72
N SER A 139 -9.58 -1.18 -1.08
CA SER A 139 -9.94 -1.36 0.32
C SER A 139 -8.80 -2.03 1.06
N VAL A 140 -8.00 -1.24 1.76
CA VAL A 140 -7.18 -1.74 2.86
C VAL A 140 -8.12 -1.91 4.06
N SER A 141 -8.12 -3.09 4.68
CA SER A 141 -8.98 -3.37 5.84
C SER A 141 -8.79 -2.31 6.93
N GLY A 142 -9.88 -1.71 7.39
CA GLY A 142 -9.88 -0.58 8.34
C GLY A 142 -10.09 0.79 7.70
N ALA A 143 -9.81 0.95 6.40
CA ALA A 143 -10.25 2.12 5.65
C ALA A 143 -11.77 2.08 5.42
N ARG A 144 -12.44 3.24 5.52
CA ARG A 144 -13.85 3.34 5.11
C ARG A 144 -13.98 2.79 3.69
N PRO A 145 -15.08 2.07 3.36
CA PRO A 145 -15.37 1.69 1.99
C PRO A 145 -15.27 2.92 1.08
N GLY A 146 -14.33 2.92 0.14
CA GLY A 146 -14.09 4.03 -0.79
C GLY A 146 -13.01 5.05 -0.42
N THR A 147 -12.28 4.92 0.70
CA THR A 147 -11.21 5.89 1.07
C THR A 147 -9.78 5.46 0.72
N GLY A 148 -9.57 4.22 0.26
CA GLY A 148 -8.33 3.84 -0.42
C GLY A 148 -8.54 3.94 -1.92
N LEU A 149 -8.17 5.06 -2.55
CA LEU A 149 -8.25 5.09 -4.01
C LEU A 149 -7.29 4.02 -4.56
N PRO A 150 -7.75 3.15 -5.48
CA PRO A 150 -6.85 2.23 -6.16
C PRO A 150 -5.79 3.09 -6.84
N PHE A 151 -4.53 2.87 -6.48
CA PHE A 151 -3.42 3.56 -7.12
C PHE A 151 -2.77 2.62 -8.11
N THR A 152 -2.30 3.20 -9.21
CA THR A 152 -1.54 2.48 -10.22
C THR A 152 -0.13 3.02 -10.27
N PHE A 153 0.85 2.14 -10.06
CA PHE A 153 2.27 2.43 -10.23
C PHE A 153 2.74 1.84 -11.54
N THR A 154 3.34 2.68 -12.38
CA THR A 154 4.01 2.25 -13.59
C THR A 154 5.48 2.62 -13.51
N THR A 155 6.37 1.65 -13.67
CA THR A 155 7.82 1.88 -13.75
C THR A 155 8.39 1.17 -14.96
N ARG A 156 9.54 1.66 -15.45
CA ARG A 156 10.25 1.10 -16.60
C ARG A 156 11.66 0.71 -16.17
N ALA A 157 12.02 -0.54 -16.42
CA ALA A 157 13.35 -1.08 -16.18
C ALA A 157 14.03 -1.38 -17.52
N VAL A 158 15.14 -0.72 -17.80
CA VAL A 158 15.96 -1.01 -19.00
C VAL A 158 16.92 -2.13 -18.64
N LEU A 159 16.96 -3.18 -19.47
CA LEU A 159 17.87 -4.31 -19.31
C LEU A 159 19.29 -3.87 -19.69
N ARG A 160 20.29 -4.34 -18.95
CA ARG A 160 21.69 -4.04 -19.26
C ARG A 160 22.16 -4.98 -20.37
N ASN A 161 22.48 -4.40 -21.53
CA ASN A 161 23.17 -5.11 -22.61
C ASN A 161 24.56 -5.57 -22.19
#